data_AF-A0A1C6T748-F1
#
_entry.id   AF-A0A1C6T748-F1
#
_cell.length_a   1.000
_cell.length_b   1.000
_cell.length_c   1.000
_cell.angle_alpha   90.00
_cell.angle_beta   90.00
_cell.angle_gamma   90.00
#
_symmetry.space_group_name_H-M   'P 1'
#
loop_
_entity.id
_entity.type
_entity.pdbx_description
1 polymer ?
#
loop_
_entity_poly.entity_id
_entity_poly.type
_entity_poly.pdbx_seq_one_letter_code
_entity_poly.pdbx_strand_id
1 'polypeptide(L)'
;MAGVLAAWGIVAGLHLVGLRLANLWVFGLLLTGLGWLVALAATGLALRAMWRRTRSVPVLSLVLIPGVLAPVAILAVDWTSTFVHGFYRLHRTDFQAAATLADQVTARYGDRYGQVLPKDLWHLSSKGRAVRIGTEGSGPTGILLPVRVGRPDGAAGYAYFAGTPGDTRFDCFAEPCRVRWSLGDGWHWLD
;
A
#
# COMPACT_ATOMS: atom_id res chain seq x y z
N MET A 1 22.32 19.75 -2.52
CA MET A 1 21.25 19.36 -3.48
C MET A 1 21.00 17.85 -3.45
N ALA A 2 21.99 17.00 -3.74
CA ALA A 2 21.83 15.53 -3.74
C ALA A 2 21.20 14.97 -2.43
N GLY A 3 21.65 15.43 -1.26
CA GLY A 3 21.09 15.02 0.03
C GLY A 3 19.61 15.42 0.25
N VAL A 4 19.16 16.54 -0.32
CA VAL A 4 17.75 16.99 -0.22
C VAL A 4 16.87 16.12 -1.11
N LEU A 5 17.30 15.87 -2.34
CA LEU A 5 16.58 14.98 -3.26
C LEU A 5 16.51 13.54 -2.71
N ALA A 6 17.61 13.04 -2.14
CA ALA A 6 17.63 11.73 -1.50
C ALA A 6 16.64 11.65 -0.32
N ALA A 7 16.59 12.67 0.53
CA ALA A 7 15.65 12.70 1.66
C ALA A 7 14.19 12.71 1.20
N TRP A 8 13.84 13.50 0.18
CA TRP A 8 12.50 13.48 -0.41
C TRP A 8 12.19 12.17 -1.13
N GLY A 9 13.18 11.54 -1.77
CA GLY A 9 13.06 10.20 -2.35
C GLY A 9 12.73 9.13 -1.31
N ILE A 10 13.32 9.23 -0.10
CA ILE A 10 12.97 8.34 1.02
C ILE A 10 11.50 8.54 1.42
N VAL A 11 11.01 9.79 1.53
CA VAL A 11 9.61 10.08 1.86
C VAL A 11 8.66 9.48 0.81
N ALA A 12 8.97 9.66 -0.48
CA ALA A 12 8.21 9.03 -1.57
C ALA A 12 8.21 7.49 -1.46
N GLY A 13 9.36 6.90 -1.17
CA GLY A 13 9.48 5.46 -0.93
C GLY A 13 8.63 4.96 0.25
N LEU A 14 8.61 5.70 1.36
CA LEU A 14 7.78 5.38 2.53
C LEU A 14 6.29 5.39 2.19
N HIS A 15 5.84 6.35 1.37
CA HIS A 15 4.45 6.38 0.89
C HIS A 15 4.13 5.23 -0.05
N LEU A 16 5.06 4.86 -0.95
CA LEU A 16 4.90 3.70 -1.83
C LEU A 16 4.67 2.42 -1.04
N VAL A 17 5.38 2.22 0.07
CA VAL A 17 5.18 1.05 0.96
C VAL A 17 4.19 1.33 2.11
N GLY A 18 3.44 2.43 2.04
CA GLY A 18 2.58 2.92 3.12
C GLY A 18 1.54 1.90 3.58
N LEU A 19 0.94 1.15 2.64
CA LEU A 19 0.00 0.07 2.96
C LEU A 19 0.62 -1.03 3.81
N ARG A 20 1.91 -1.35 3.59
CA ARG A 20 2.63 -2.35 4.40
C ARG A 20 3.04 -1.76 5.75
N LEU A 21 3.49 -0.51 5.77
CA LEU A 21 3.83 0.20 7.01
C LEU A 21 2.62 0.40 7.92
N ALA A 22 1.42 0.54 7.36
CA ALA A 22 0.18 0.63 8.14
C ALA A 22 -0.04 -0.59 9.04
N ASN A 23 0.49 -1.78 8.68
CA ASN A 23 0.45 -2.96 9.55
C ASN A 23 1.33 -2.84 10.80
N LEU A 24 2.29 -1.90 10.82
CA LEU A 24 3.11 -1.57 11.99
C LEU A 24 2.41 -0.57 12.93
N TRP A 25 1.20 -0.15 12.60
CA TRP A 25 0.36 0.72 13.43
C TRP A 25 1.09 2.04 13.78
N VAL A 26 1.15 2.41 15.06
CA VAL A 26 1.87 3.62 15.53
C VAL A 26 3.32 3.69 15.04
N PHE A 27 4.03 2.56 14.92
CA PHE A 27 5.39 2.56 14.39
C PHE A 27 5.45 2.99 12.91
N GLY A 28 4.46 2.61 12.11
CA GLY A 28 4.36 3.06 10.72
C GLY A 28 4.18 4.57 10.63
N LEU A 29 3.33 5.15 11.49
CA LEU A 29 3.16 6.60 11.59
C LEU A 29 4.45 7.32 12.01
N LEU A 30 5.17 6.76 12.99
CA LEU A 30 6.44 7.32 13.44
C LEU A 30 7.50 7.29 12.33
N LEU A 31 7.61 6.19 11.57
CA LEU A 31 8.55 6.09 10.45
C LEU A 31 8.24 7.12 9.36
N THR A 32 6.97 7.23 8.96
CA THR A 32 6.55 8.22 7.95
C THR A 32 6.80 9.65 8.45
N GLY A 33 6.40 9.96 9.69
CA GLY A 33 6.62 11.27 10.31
C GLY A 33 8.11 11.62 10.43
N LEU A 34 8.95 10.67 10.83
CA LEU A 34 10.40 10.85 10.90
C LEU A 34 11.01 11.11 9.51
N GLY A 35 10.54 10.40 8.48
CA GLY A 35 10.96 10.65 7.09
C GLY A 35 10.69 12.09 6.66
N TRP A 36 9.49 12.61 6.94
CA TRP A 36 9.14 14.00 6.69
C TRP A 36 10.02 14.99 7.46
N LEU A 37 10.22 14.76 8.76
CA LEU A 37 11.07 15.61 9.59
C LEU A 37 12.51 15.66 9.07
N VAL A 38 13.08 14.51 8.68
CA VAL A 38 14.43 14.43 8.10
C VAL A 38 14.50 15.21 6.78
N ALA A 39 13.51 15.08 5.89
CA ALA A 39 13.49 15.80 4.62
C ALA A 39 13.37 17.32 4.79
N LEU A 40 12.51 17.78 5.71
CA LEU A 40 12.37 19.18 6.06
C LEU A 40 13.64 19.74 6.70
N ALA A 41 14.23 19.01 7.66
CA ALA A 41 15.49 19.40 8.30
C ALA A 41 16.64 19.46 7.30
N ALA A 42 16.78 18.47 6.41
CA ALA A 42 17.80 18.47 5.36
C ALA A 42 17.64 19.67 4.42
N THR A 43 16.41 20.02 4.05
CA THR A 43 16.11 21.21 3.23
C THR A 43 16.52 22.49 3.96
N GLY A 44 16.11 22.65 5.23
CA GLY A 44 16.44 23.83 6.05
C GLY A 44 17.95 23.99 6.30
N LEU A 45 18.64 22.90 6.61
CA LEU A 45 20.09 22.88 6.79
C LEU A 45 20.83 23.24 5.48
N ALA A 46 20.37 22.71 4.34
CA ALA A 46 20.94 23.04 3.03
C ALA A 46 20.74 24.52 2.68
N LEU A 47 19.55 25.07 2.93
CA LEU A 47 19.27 26.51 2.75
C LEU A 47 20.19 27.36 3.62
N ARG A 48 20.31 27.04 4.92
CA ARG A 48 21.19 27.76 5.86
C ARG A 48 22.65 27.70 5.43
N ALA A 49 23.14 26.52 5.03
CA ALA A 49 24.52 26.33 4.59
C ALA A 49 24.81 27.12 3.30
N MET A 50 23.90 27.09 2.34
CA MET A 50 24.05 27.86 1.09
C MET A 50 23.97 29.36 1.32
N TRP A 51 23.01 29.84 2.12
CA TRP A 51 22.90 31.26 2.47
C TRP A 51 24.19 31.80 3.08
N ARG A 52 24.78 31.04 4.02
CA ARG A 52 26.05 31.41 4.66
C ARG A 52 27.23 31.46 3.69
N ARG A 53 27.22 30.63 2.64
CA ARG A 53 28.35 30.49 1.71
C ARG A 53 28.28 31.47 0.53
N THR A 54 27.11 31.63 -0.09
CA THR A 54 26.99 32.39 -1.34
C THR A 54 26.27 33.72 -1.16
N ARG A 55 25.40 33.86 -0.13
CA ARG A 55 24.49 35.00 0.06
C ARG A 55 23.68 35.40 -1.19
N SER A 56 23.58 34.48 -2.16
CA SER A 56 22.98 34.73 -3.47
C SER A 56 21.60 34.10 -3.54
N VAL A 57 20.59 34.93 -3.77
CA VAL A 57 19.18 34.51 -3.84
C VAL A 57 18.92 33.49 -4.96
N PRO A 58 19.45 33.67 -6.20
CA PRO A 58 19.30 32.66 -7.26
C PRO A 58 19.78 31.26 -6.88
N VAL A 59 20.85 31.16 -6.07
CA VAL A 59 21.40 29.87 -5.67
C VAL A 59 20.48 29.18 -4.66
N LEU A 60 19.82 29.93 -3.77
CA LEU A 60 18.85 29.37 -2.81
C LEU A 60 17.66 28.69 -3.50
N SER A 61 17.24 29.20 -4.66
CA SER A 61 16.17 28.63 -5.47
C SER A 61 16.41 27.15 -5.81
N LEU A 62 17.66 26.73 -5.98
CA LEU A 62 18.03 25.33 -6.28
C LEU A 62 17.70 24.35 -5.16
N VAL A 63 17.51 24.83 -3.92
CA VAL A 63 17.09 24.00 -2.78
C VAL A 63 15.64 24.26 -2.43
N LEU A 64 15.20 25.51 -2.48
CA LEU A 64 13.83 25.89 -2.13
C LEU A 64 12.81 25.29 -3.09
N ILE A 65 13.07 25.33 -4.40
CA ILE A 65 12.15 24.81 -5.41
C ILE A 65 11.92 23.29 -5.21
N PRO A 66 12.95 22.43 -5.15
CA PRO A 66 12.74 21.01 -4.81
C PRO A 66 12.11 20.81 -3.43
N GLY A 67 12.50 21.62 -2.43
CA GLY A 67 11.97 21.53 -1.07
C GLY A 67 10.47 21.83 -0.95
N VAL A 68 9.91 22.61 -1.88
CA VAL A 68 8.48 22.92 -1.95
C VAL A 68 7.75 22.02 -2.95
N LEU A 69 8.34 21.76 -4.12
CA LEU A 69 7.68 20.95 -5.14
C LEU A 69 7.62 19.46 -4.77
N ALA A 70 8.66 18.92 -4.12
CA ALA A 70 8.68 17.51 -3.71
C ALA A 70 7.52 17.14 -2.77
N PRO A 71 7.25 17.86 -1.66
CA PRO A 71 6.12 17.52 -0.80
C PRO A 71 4.76 17.67 -1.50
N VAL A 72 4.60 18.69 -2.34
CA VAL A 72 3.37 18.86 -3.14
C VAL A 72 3.18 17.68 -4.09
N ALA A 73 4.21 17.29 -4.83
CA ALA A 73 4.17 16.15 -5.73
C ALA A 73 3.88 14.84 -4.97
N ILE A 74 4.50 14.63 -3.82
CA ILE A 74 4.26 13.44 -2.99
C ILE A 74 2.82 13.40 -2.51
N LEU A 75 2.25 14.50 -2.02
CA LEU A 75 0.87 14.53 -1.52
C LEU A 75 -0.18 14.45 -2.62
N ALA A 76 0.16 14.83 -3.85
CA ALA A 76 -0.74 14.78 -5.00
C ALA A 76 -0.94 13.36 -5.59
N VAL A 77 -0.09 12.40 -5.22
CA VAL A 77 -0.13 11.03 -5.76
C VAL A 77 -1.02 10.13 -4.91
N ASP A 78 -1.92 9.39 -5.55
CA ASP A 78 -2.62 8.25 -4.92
C ASP A 78 -1.64 7.07 -4.83
N TRP A 79 -0.85 7.04 -3.74
CA TRP A 79 0.15 6.01 -3.49
C TRP A 79 -0.47 4.63 -3.29
N THR A 80 -1.69 4.56 -2.75
CA THR A 80 -2.44 3.31 -2.60
C THR A 80 -2.70 2.73 -3.99
N SER A 81 -3.29 3.50 -4.90
CA SER A 81 -3.53 3.06 -6.28
C SER A 81 -2.24 2.67 -6.99
N THR A 82 -1.18 3.47 -6.82
CA THR A 82 0.15 3.22 -7.42
C THR A 82 0.74 1.90 -6.94
N PHE A 83 0.71 1.66 -5.63
CA PHE A 83 1.16 0.40 -5.03
C PHE A 83 0.32 -0.78 -5.53
N VAL A 84 -1.01 -0.66 -5.50
CA VAL A 84 -1.93 -1.76 -5.83
C VAL A 84 -1.74 -2.21 -7.28
N HIS A 85 -1.77 -1.29 -8.23
CA HIS A 85 -1.62 -1.62 -9.64
C HIS A 85 -0.19 -2.03 -9.98
N GLY A 86 0.81 -1.36 -9.40
CA GLY A 86 2.23 -1.68 -9.62
C GLY A 86 2.59 -3.07 -9.10
N PHE A 87 2.20 -3.38 -7.86
CA PHE A 87 2.47 -4.67 -7.24
C PHE A 87 1.75 -5.81 -7.97
N TYR A 88 0.49 -5.62 -8.37
CA TYR A 88 -0.23 -6.60 -9.18
C TYR A 88 0.47 -6.88 -10.52
N ARG A 89 0.87 -5.84 -11.25
CA ARG A 89 1.55 -6.00 -12.54
C ARG A 89 2.89 -6.72 -12.42
N LEU A 90 3.66 -6.39 -11.38
CA LEU A 90 4.98 -6.99 -11.14
C LEU A 90 4.89 -8.47 -10.73
N HIS A 91 3.81 -8.88 -10.06
CA HIS A 91 3.61 -10.25 -9.55
C HIS A 91 2.45 -10.96 -10.26
N ARG A 92 2.15 -10.58 -11.50
CA ARG A 92 0.95 -11.05 -12.22
C ARG A 92 0.92 -12.59 -12.33
N THR A 93 2.07 -13.22 -12.53
CA THR A 93 2.21 -14.68 -12.56
C THR A 93 1.86 -15.34 -11.24
N ASP A 94 2.23 -14.71 -10.13
CA ASP A 94 2.01 -15.24 -8.79
C ASP A 94 0.54 -15.08 -8.39
N PHE A 95 -0.09 -13.99 -8.81
CA PHE A 95 -1.55 -13.82 -8.73
C PHE A 95 -2.30 -14.87 -9.56
N GLN A 96 -1.83 -15.22 -10.76
CA GLN A 96 -2.42 -16.31 -11.53
C GLN A 96 -2.26 -17.66 -10.81
N ALA A 97 -1.09 -17.97 -10.26
CA ALA A 97 -0.87 -19.17 -9.45
C ALA A 97 -1.81 -19.20 -8.23
N ALA A 98 -1.93 -18.09 -7.49
CA ALA A 98 -2.83 -17.98 -6.36
C ALA A 98 -4.30 -18.20 -6.76
N ALA A 99 -4.72 -17.71 -7.93
CA ALA A 99 -6.07 -17.93 -8.44
C ALA A 99 -6.38 -19.40 -8.72
N THR A 100 -5.41 -20.19 -9.21
CA THR A 100 -5.60 -21.65 -9.40
C THR A 100 -5.81 -22.41 -8.09
N LEU A 101 -5.40 -21.83 -6.97
CA LEU A 101 -5.60 -22.39 -5.63
C LEU A 101 -6.90 -21.92 -4.98
N ALA A 102 -7.67 -21.04 -5.63
CA ALA A 102 -8.84 -20.39 -5.02
C ALA A 102 -9.88 -21.39 -4.52
N ASP A 103 -10.18 -22.43 -5.30
CA ASP A 103 -11.14 -23.49 -4.93
C ASP A 103 -10.66 -24.35 -3.76
N GLN A 104 -9.34 -24.40 -3.52
CA GLN A 104 -8.72 -25.13 -2.43
C GLN A 104 -8.70 -24.33 -1.12
N VAL A 105 -9.04 -23.04 -1.16
CA VAL A 105 -9.13 -22.20 0.05
C VAL A 105 -10.48 -22.43 0.72
N THR A 106 -10.45 -23.15 1.85
CA THR A 106 -11.65 -23.50 2.61
C THR A 106 -11.82 -22.66 3.87
N ALA A 107 -10.71 -22.11 4.40
CA ALA A 107 -10.70 -21.31 5.61
C ALA A 107 -11.60 -20.08 5.47
N ARG A 108 -12.58 -19.98 6.37
CA ARG A 108 -13.54 -18.87 6.43
C ARG A 108 -13.07 -17.81 7.41
N TYR A 109 -13.77 -16.67 7.37
CA TYR A 109 -13.65 -15.68 8.42
C TYR A 109 -13.94 -16.30 9.80
N GLY A 110 -13.10 -16.02 10.80
CA GLY A 110 -13.18 -16.62 12.14
C GLY A 110 -12.22 -17.80 12.38
N ASP A 111 -11.69 -18.43 11.31
CA ASP A 111 -10.67 -19.49 11.38
C ASP A 111 -9.28 -18.89 11.64
N ARG A 112 -9.20 -18.07 12.71
CA ARG A 112 -8.18 -17.19 13.29
C ARG A 112 -7.04 -16.60 12.46
N TYR A 113 -6.63 -17.17 11.33
CA TYR A 113 -5.61 -16.62 10.45
C TYR A 113 -5.73 -17.03 8.98
N GLY A 114 -6.78 -17.71 8.54
CA GLY A 114 -6.89 -18.14 7.14
C GLY A 114 -5.91 -19.26 6.77
N GLN A 115 -5.97 -19.67 5.51
CA GLN A 115 -5.17 -20.74 4.95
C GLN A 115 -3.77 -20.23 4.59
N VAL A 116 -2.74 -20.94 5.01
CA VAL A 116 -1.34 -20.60 4.68
C VAL A 116 -1.12 -20.86 3.20
N LEU A 117 -0.59 -19.86 2.50
CA LEU A 117 -0.21 -19.99 1.10
C LEU A 117 1.07 -20.82 0.95
N PRO A 118 1.35 -21.38 -0.23
CA PRO A 118 2.70 -21.80 -0.59
C PRO A 118 3.73 -20.69 -0.33
N LYS A 119 4.96 -21.07 0.09
CA LYS A 119 5.99 -20.10 0.56
C LYS A 119 6.37 -19.08 -0.51
N ASP A 120 6.40 -19.50 -1.76
CA ASP A 120 6.61 -18.67 -2.94
C ASP A 120 5.54 -17.59 -3.09
N LEU A 121 4.29 -17.85 -2.68
CA LEU A 121 3.17 -16.90 -2.75
C LEU A 121 2.95 -16.08 -1.47
N TRP A 122 3.74 -16.30 -0.41
CA TRP A 122 3.56 -15.60 0.87
C TRP A 122 3.61 -14.08 0.75
N HIS A 123 4.44 -13.59 -0.15
CA HIS A 123 4.67 -12.16 -0.33
C HIS A 123 3.40 -11.43 -0.84
N LEU A 124 2.42 -12.13 -1.42
CA LEU A 124 1.17 -11.54 -1.89
C LEU A 124 0.24 -11.08 -0.75
N SER A 125 0.45 -11.59 0.47
CA SER A 125 -0.33 -11.25 1.66
C SER A 125 0.57 -10.68 2.77
N SER A 126 0.02 -9.95 3.73
CA SER A 126 0.73 -9.45 4.91
C SER A 126 1.17 -10.57 5.86
N LYS A 127 0.50 -11.73 5.83
CA LYS A 127 0.80 -12.89 6.70
C LYS A 127 0.95 -14.18 5.90
N GLY A 128 1.18 -14.09 4.59
CA GLY A 128 1.27 -15.24 3.70
C GLY A 128 0.03 -16.13 3.72
N ARG A 129 -1.15 -15.51 3.82
CA ARG A 129 -2.41 -16.20 4.06
C ARG A 129 -3.49 -15.75 3.09
N ALA A 130 -4.40 -16.67 2.79
CA ALA A 130 -5.60 -16.43 2.02
C ALA A 130 -6.83 -16.77 2.86
N VAL A 131 -7.91 -16.03 2.69
CA VAL A 131 -9.20 -16.32 3.33
C VAL A 131 -10.27 -16.39 2.27
N ARG A 132 -11.23 -17.27 2.46
CA ARG A 132 -12.42 -17.30 1.61
C ARG A 132 -13.27 -16.07 1.92
N ILE A 133 -13.67 -15.33 0.89
CA ILE A 133 -14.51 -14.15 0.98
C ILE A 133 -15.77 -14.36 0.12
N GLY A 134 -16.94 -14.03 0.65
CA GLY A 134 -18.21 -14.42 0.06
C GLY A 134 -19.26 -14.54 1.16
N THR A 135 -20.50 -14.18 0.84
CA THR A 135 -21.37 -13.45 1.76
C THR A 135 -22.06 -14.29 2.84
N GLU A 136 -22.34 -13.66 3.97
CA GLU A 136 -23.67 -13.76 4.59
C GLU A 136 -24.72 -13.27 3.57
N GLY A 137 -25.33 -14.20 2.84
CA GLY A 137 -26.48 -13.92 1.95
C GLY A 137 -26.21 -13.76 0.44
N SER A 138 -25.41 -14.63 -0.17
CA SER A 138 -25.44 -14.96 -1.63
C SER A 138 -24.70 -14.11 -2.68
N GLY A 139 -23.54 -13.55 -2.36
CA GLY A 139 -22.58 -13.00 -3.35
C GLY A 139 -21.57 -14.04 -3.85
N PRO A 140 -20.80 -13.72 -4.92
CA PRO A 140 -19.81 -14.63 -5.49
C PRO A 140 -18.74 -14.99 -4.45
N THR A 141 -18.43 -16.27 -4.36
CA THR A 141 -17.40 -16.75 -3.45
C THR A 141 -16.04 -16.64 -4.13
N GLY A 142 -15.09 -16.02 -3.43
CA GLY A 142 -13.73 -15.81 -3.88
C GLY A 142 -12.73 -16.02 -2.76
N ILE A 143 -11.49 -15.61 -3.02
CA ILE A 143 -10.43 -15.56 -2.02
C ILE A 143 -9.95 -14.13 -1.85
N LEU A 144 -9.59 -13.76 -0.62
CA LEU A 144 -8.93 -12.50 -0.29
C LEU A 144 -7.51 -12.80 0.19
N LEU A 145 -6.56 -12.07 -0.40
CA LEU A 145 -5.17 -11.97 0.03
C LEU A 145 -5.01 -10.65 0.78
N PRO A 146 -5.15 -10.64 2.13
CA PRO A 146 -5.08 -9.42 2.91
C PRO A 146 -3.67 -8.83 2.84
N VAL A 147 -3.58 -7.54 2.53
CA VAL A 147 -2.33 -6.75 2.48
C VAL A 147 -2.24 -5.81 3.68
N ARG A 148 -3.39 -5.29 4.13
CA ARG A 148 -3.54 -4.53 5.36
C ARG A 148 -4.55 -5.23 6.26
N VAL A 149 -4.21 -5.41 7.52
CA VAL A 149 -5.13 -5.93 8.55
C VAL A 149 -4.98 -5.05 9.78
N GLY A 150 -6.00 -4.25 10.12
CA GLY A 150 -5.94 -3.27 11.20
C GLY A 150 -7.12 -3.34 12.16
N ARG A 151 -6.91 -2.86 13.39
CA ARG A 151 -7.96 -2.29 14.25
C ARG A 151 -7.70 -0.78 14.36
N PRO A 152 -8.73 0.07 14.30
CA PRO A 152 -10.15 -0.22 14.18
C PRO A 152 -10.64 -0.33 12.72
N ASP A 153 -9.72 -0.39 11.76
CA ASP A 153 -10.00 -0.17 10.33
C ASP A 153 -9.76 -1.44 9.49
N GLY A 154 -10.50 -2.51 9.73
CA GLY A 154 -10.79 -3.59 8.77
C GLY A 154 -9.59 -4.24 8.08
N ALA A 155 -9.86 -4.93 6.98
CA ALA A 155 -8.81 -5.43 6.10
C ALA A 155 -8.95 -4.86 4.69
N ALA A 156 -7.82 -4.66 4.02
CA ALA A 156 -7.77 -4.34 2.61
C ALA A 156 -6.81 -5.30 1.90
N GLY A 157 -7.09 -5.64 0.65
CA GLY A 157 -6.29 -6.63 -0.05
C GLY A 157 -6.78 -6.96 -1.46
N TYR A 158 -6.08 -7.90 -2.06
CA TYR A 158 -6.41 -8.41 -3.39
C TYR A 158 -7.41 -9.55 -3.27
N ALA A 159 -8.56 -9.43 -3.93
CA ALA A 159 -9.56 -10.48 -3.99
C ALA A 159 -9.65 -11.06 -5.40
N TYR A 160 -9.69 -12.39 -5.47
CA TYR A 160 -9.97 -13.11 -6.70
C TYR A 160 -11.40 -13.65 -6.65
N PHE A 161 -12.15 -13.38 -7.71
CA PHE A 161 -13.49 -13.93 -7.91
C PHE A 161 -13.55 -14.64 -9.27
N ALA A 162 -14.12 -15.85 -9.28
CA ALA A 162 -14.33 -16.61 -10.52
C ALA A 162 -15.35 -15.95 -11.47
N GLY A 163 -16.19 -15.05 -10.95
CA GLY A 163 -17.10 -14.21 -11.72
C GLY A 163 -17.00 -12.75 -11.29
N THR A 164 -17.59 -11.85 -12.07
CA THR A 164 -17.54 -10.42 -11.76
C THR A 164 -18.30 -10.12 -10.47
N PRO A 165 -17.62 -9.59 -9.43
CA PRO A 165 -18.31 -9.13 -8.23
C PRO A 165 -19.23 -7.96 -8.61
N GLY A 166 -20.52 -8.07 -8.27
CA GLY A 166 -21.45 -6.93 -8.37
C GLY A 166 -21.10 -5.85 -7.34
N ASP A 167 -21.91 -4.79 -7.28
CA ASP A 167 -21.77 -3.72 -6.27
C ASP A 167 -22.25 -4.21 -4.89
N THR A 168 -21.47 -5.12 -4.32
CA THR A 168 -21.76 -5.89 -3.12
C THR A 168 -20.73 -5.58 -2.05
N ARG A 169 -21.17 -5.61 -0.79
CA ARG A 169 -20.27 -5.50 0.36
C ARG A 169 -19.76 -6.89 0.71
N PHE A 170 -18.47 -6.95 1.06
CA PHE A 170 -17.81 -8.18 1.47
C PHE A 170 -17.41 -8.08 2.94
N ASP A 171 -17.48 -9.18 3.70
CA ASP A 171 -16.92 -9.22 5.05
C ASP A 171 -15.39 -9.34 4.98
N CYS A 172 -14.71 -8.25 5.34
CA CYS A 172 -13.27 -8.13 5.45
C CYS A 172 -12.85 -7.96 6.90
N PHE A 173 -13.02 -9.01 7.69
CA PHE A 173 -12.65 -9.05 9.11
C PHE A 173 -13.60 -8.28 10.03
N ALA A 174 -14.90 -8.59 9.95
CA ALA A 174 -16.01 -7.93 10.65
C ALA A 174 -16.23 -6.46 10.25
N GLU A 175 -15.61 -6.04 9.15
CA GLU A 175 -15.85 -4.75 8.52
C GLU A 175 -16.21 -4.91 7.04
N PRO A 176 -17.18 -4.15 6.54
CA PRO A 176 -17.60 -4.25 5.15
C PRO A 176 -16.56 -3.59 4.22
N CYS A 177 -15.94 -4.36 3.32
CA CYS A 177 -15.22 -3.83 2.16
C CYS A 177 -16.10 -3.66 0.94
N ARG A 178 -15.63 -2.87 -0.02
CA ARG A 178 -16.15 -2.87 -1.40
C ARG A 178 -15.03 -3.03 -2.42
N VAL A 179 -15.41 -3.41 -3.64
CA VAL A 179 -14.50 -3.34 -4.78
C VAL A 179 -14.23 -1.88 -5.09
N ARG A 180 -12.97 -1.48 -5.00
CA ARG A 180 -12.52 -0.14 -5.39
C ARG A 180 -11.89 -0.12 -6.77
N TRP A 181 -11.10 -1.14 -7.10
CA TRP A 181 -10.44 -1.24 -8.40
C TRP A 181 -10.53 -2.65 -8.97
N SER A 182 -10.73 -2.75 -10.29
CA SER A 182 -10.55 -3.98 -11.05
C SER A 182 -9.13 -4.00 -11.62
N LEU A 183 -8.42 -5.11 -11.43
CA LEU A 183 -7.02 -5.26 -11.81
C LEU A 183 -6.85 -6.13 -13.07
N GLY A 184 -7.86 -6.93 -13.40
CA GLY A 184 -7.86 -7.90 -14.50
C GLY A 184 -7.69 -9.34 -14.00
N ASP A 185 -7.87 -10.32 -14.89
CA ASP A 185 -7.74 -11.76 -14.61
C ASP A 185 -8.56 -12.24 -13.39
N GLY A 186 -9.72 -11.62 -13.13
CA GLY A 186 -10.57 -11.93 -11.97
C GLY A 186 -10.09 -11.32 -10.65
N TRP A 187 -9.00 -10.54 -10.65
CA TRP A 187 -8.47 -9.87 -9.47
C TRP A 187 -9.02 -8.45 -9.31
N HIS A 188 -9.36 -8.13 -8.06
CA HIS A 188 -9.91 -6.86 -7.62
C HIS A 188 -9.18 -6.39 -6.36
N TRP A 189 -9.16 -5.09 -6.12
CA TRP A 189 -8.76 -4.53 -4.82
C TRP A 189 -9.99 -4.22 -3.98
N LEU A 190 -9.97 -4.71 -2.74
CA LEU A 190 -10.99 -4.44 -1.72
C LEU A 190 -10.41 -3.55 -0.63
N ASP A 191 -11.16 -2.51 -0.24
CA ASP A 191 -10.93 -1.66 0.93
C ASP A 191 -12.24 -1.10 1.52
#